data_AF-A0AAN6MM10-F1
#
_entry.id   AF-A0AAN6MM10-F1
#
_cell.length_a   1.000
_cell.length_b   1.000
_cell.length_c   1.000
_cell.angle_alpha   90.00
_cell.angle_beta   90.00
_cell.angle_gamma   90.00
#
_symmetry.space_group_name_H-M   'P 1'
#
loop_
_entity.id
_entity.type
_entity.pdbx_description
1 polymer ?
#
loop_
_entity_poly.entity_id
_entity_poly.type
_entity_poly.pdbx_seq_one_letter_code
_entity_poly.pdbx_strand_id
1 'polypeptide(L)'
;MAVGNGKLTAAEERTYFGLWAMAKSPIILGNDLSKISSAALAIVKNKGILAINQDPLGKAATYFQSRGVAAPVSGQIYPYWAAGPLTNGVAVGLVAASGAQTLSVNFADVPDLGAGTWNWAEY
;
A
#
# COMPACT_ATOMS: atom_id res chain seq x y z
N MET A 1 2.24 -13.56 -7.72
CA MET A 1 1.26 -12.72 -6.99
C MET A 1 -0.06 -13.48 -6.86
N ALA A 2 -0.75 -13.37 -5.71
CA ALA A 2 -1.96 -14.16 -5.39
C ALA A 2 -3.31 -13.43 -5.55
N VAL A 3 -3.32 -12.26 -6.20
CA VAL A 3 -4.56 -11.52 -6.52
C VAL A 3 -5.37 -12.30 -7.56
N GLY A 4 -6.67 -12.48 -7.34
CA GLY A 4 -7.56 -13.20 -8.25
C GLY A 4 -7.56 -14.73 -8.07
N ASN A 5 -6.94 -15.25 -7.00
CA ASN A 5 -6.94 -16.68 -6.68
C ASN A 5 -8.18 -17.14 -5.89
N GLY A 6 -9.11 -16.23 -5.56
CA GLY A 6 -10.37 -16.53 -4.86
C GLY A 6 -10.22 -16.88 -3.37
N LYS A 7 -9.01 -16.75 -2.80
CA LYS A 7 -8.73 -17.04 -1.38
C LYS A 7 -8.77 -15.81 -0.47
N LEU A 8 -8.84 -14.62 -1.05
CA LEU A 8 -8.82 -13.34 -0.35
C LEU A 8 -10.12 -12.58 -0.67
N THR A 9 -10.62 -11.83 0.29
CA THR A 9 -11.67 -10.84 0.08
C THR A 9 -11.14 -9.68 -0.77
N ALA A 10 -12.04 -8.89 -1.38
CA ALA A 10 -11.62 -7.75 -2.19
C ALA A 10 -10.78 -6.71 -1.40
N ALA A 11 -11.04 -6.56 -0.09
CA ALA A 11 -10.26 -5.68 0.76
C ALA A 11 -8.85 -6.22 1.00
N GLU A 12 -8.72 -7.52 1.24
CA GLU A 12 -7.43 -8.19 1.41
C GLU A 12 -6.62 -8.19 0.11
N GLU A 13 -7.25 -8.37 -1.05
CA GLU A 13 -6.58 -8.27 -2.35
C GLU A 13 -6.01 -6.87 -2.62
N ARG A 14 -6.76 -5.82 -2.26
CA ARG A 14 -6.29 -4.42 -2.38
C ARG A 14 -5.10 -4.15 -1.46
N THR A 15 -5.19 -4.56 -0.21
CA THR A 15 -4.10 -4.42 0.78
C THR A 15 -2.86 -5.18 0.33
N TYR A 16 -3.04 -6.43 -0.12
CA TYR A 16 -1.94 -7.27 -0.58
C TYR A 16 -1.25 -6.66 -1.81
N PHE A 17 -2.01 -6.20 -2.81
CA PHE A 17 -1.45 -5.57 -4.00
C PHE A 17 -0.77 -4.23 -3.69
N GLY A 18 -1.40 -3.37 -2.89
CA GLY A 18 -0.86 -2.07 -2.51
C GLY A 18 0.47 -2.19 -1.77
N LEU A 19 0.56 -3.08 -0.78
CA LEU A 19 1.80 -3.34 -0.05
C LEU A 19 2.89 -3.94 -0.95
N TRP A 20 2.53 -4.88 -1.83
CA TRP A 20 3.49 -5.46 -2.78
C TRP A 20 4.08 -4.41 -3.72
N ALA A 21 3.23 -3.50 -4.19
CA ALA A 21 3.62 -2.39 -5.05
C ALA A 21 4.52 -1.39 -4.32
N MET A 22 4.14 -0.98 -3.10
CA MET A 22 4.91 -0.09 -2.22
C MET A 22 6.28 -0.68 -1.84
N ALA A 23 6.37 -2.00 -1.67
CA ALA A 23 7.62 -2.69 -1.41
C ALA A 23 8.53 -2.80 -2.65
N LYS A 24 8.12 -2.26 -3.82
CA LYS A 24 8.83 -2.37 -5.10
C LYS A 24 9.06 -3.82 -5.54
N SER A 25 8.25 -4.75 -5.04
CA SER A 25 8.37 -6.17 -5.37
C SER A 25 7.95 -6.42 -6.82
N PRO A 26 8.53 -7.44 -7.49
CA PRO A 26 8.12 -7.83 -8.83
C PRO A 26 6.62 -8.19 -8.88
N ILE A 27 5.87 -7.54 -9.78
CA ILE A 27 4.45 -7.81 -10.01
C ILE A 27 4.32 -8.85 -11.12
N ILE A 28 4.29 -10.12 -10.74
CA ILE A 28 4.10 -11.26 -11.66
C ILE A 28 2.76 -11.93 -11.35
N LEU A 29 1.84 -11.89 -12.32
CA LEU A 29 0.54 -12.55 -12.24
C LEU A 29 0.73 -14.06 -12.42
N GLY A 30 0.38 -14.85 -11.40
CA GLY A 30 0.50 -16.30 -11.41
C GLY A 30 -0.84 -17.03 -11.59
N ASN A 31 -1.91 -16.28 -11.82
CA ASN A 31 -3.27 -16.79 -11.95
C ASN A 31 -3.66 -16.93 -13.44
N ASP A 32 -4.67 -17.76 -13.70
CA ASP A 32 -5.25 -17.89 -15.03
C ASP A 32 -5.96 -16.60 -15.43
N LEU A 33 -5.32 -15.82 -16.31
CA LEU A 33 -5.84 -14.53 -16.77
C LEU A 33 -7.16 -14.64 -17.53
N SER A 34 -7.50 -15.81 -18.08
CA SER A 34 -8.81 -16.02 -18.71
C SER A 34 -9.97 -16.07 -17.70
N LYS A 35 -9.66 -16.29 -16.42
CA LYS A 35 -10.62 -16.44 -15.33
C LYS A 35 -10.52 -15.34 -14.29
N ILE A 36 -9.72 -14.29 -14.53
CA ILE A 36 -9.58 -13.19 -13.60
C ILE A 36 -10.92 -12.43 -13.48
N SER A 37 -11.34 -12.15 -12.25
CA SER A 37 -12.54 -11.34 -12.01
C SER A 37 -12.29 -9.89 -12.44
N SER A 38 -13.34 -9.16 -12.81
CA SER A 38 -13.26 -7.73 -13.13
C SER A 38 -12.72 -6.91 -11.96
N ALA A 39 -13.04 -7.31 -10.72
CA ALA A 39 -12.53 -6.67 -9.50
C ALA A 39 -11.02 -6.86 -9.33
N ALA A 40 -10.52 -8.10 -9.45
CA ALA A 40 -9.08 -8.39 -9.38
C ALA A 40 -8.32 -7.69 -10.52
N LEU A 41 -8.91 -7.68 -11.73
CA LEU A 41 -8.34 -6.99 -12.88
C LEU A 41 -8.24 -5.48 -12.66
N ALA A 42 -9.25 -4.86 -12.03
CA ALA A 42 -9.22 -3.44 -11.69
C ALA A 42 -8.10 -3.09 -10.69
N ILE A 43 -7.85 -3.97 -9.71
CA ILE A 43 -6.75 -3.81 -8.74
C ILE A 43 -5.41 -3.82 -9.46
N VAL A 44 -5.13 -4.85 -10.26
CA VAL A 44 -3.81 -5.01 -10.91
C VAL A 44 -3.55 -3.98 -12.02
N LYS A 45 -4.61 -3.35 -12.55
CA LYS A 45 -4.52 -2.27 -13.55
C LYS A 45 -4.54 -0.86 -12.94
N ASN A 46 -4.54 -0.73 -11.61
CA ASN A 46 -4.56 0.57 -10.95
C ASN A 46 -3.26 1.35 -11.27
N LYS A 47 -3.39 2.37 -12.12
CA LYS A 47 -2.25 3.17 -12.60
C LYS A 47 -1.52 3.91 -11.48
N GLY A 48 -2.23 4.33 -10.43
CA GLY A 48 -1.62 5.01 -9.28
C GLY A 48 -0.70 4.06 -8.51
N ILE A 49 -1.20 2.87 -8.18
CA ILE A 49 -0.42 1.84 -7.47
C ILE A 49 0.74 1.34 -8.33
N LEU A 50 0.53 1.13 -9.64
CA LEU A 50 1.60 0.75 -10.57
C LEU A 50 2.67 1.83 -10.68
N ALA A 51 2.30 3.12 -10.71
CA ALA A 51 3.26 4.21 -10.74
C ALA A 51 4.13 4.24 -9.48
N ILE A 52 3.56 3.95 -8.30
CA ILE A 52 4.35 3.79 -7.06
C ILE A 52 5.35 2.65 -7.22
N ASN A 53 4.95 1.49 -7.74
CA ASN A 53 5.87 0.37 -7.95
C ASN A 53 6.97 0.68 -8.99
N GLN A 54 6.62 1.33 -10.09
CA GLN A 54 7.50 1.59 -11.24
C GLN A 54 8.25 2.93 -11.16
N ASP A 55 8.09 3.68 -10.06
CA ASP A 55 8.82 4.93 -9.90
C ASP A 55 10.35 4.72 -9.98
N PRO A 56 11.06 5.54 -10.78
CA PRO A 56 12.46 5.31 -11.16
C PRO A 56 13.46 5.48 -10.02
N LEU A 57 13.08 6.11 -8.90
CA LEU A 57 13.98 6.22 -7.74
C LEU A 57 14.15 4.89 -7.00
N GLY A 58 13.28 3.91 -7.26
CA GLY A 58 13.43 2.55 -6.73
C GLY A 58 13.37 2.45 -5.20
N LYS A 59 12.84 3.48 -4.52
CA LYS A 59 12.74 3.51 -3.06
C LYS A 59 11.57 2.65 -2.59
N ALA A 60 11.89 1.57 -1.88
CA ALA A 60 10.91 0.69 -1.26
C ALA A 60 10.33 1.32 0.01
N ALA A 61 9.09 0.99 0.32
CA ALA A 61 8.42 1.49 1.50
C ALA A 61 9.05 1.00 2.80
N THR A 62 9.03 1.88 3.80
CA THR A 62 9.34 1.56 5.19
C THR A 62 8.08 1.73 6.04
N TYR A 63 8.02 1.00 7.15
CA TYR A 63 6.99 1.23 8.15
C TYR A 63 7.42 2.38 9.07
N PHE A 64 6.45 3.11 9.59
CA PHE A 64 6.68 4.15 10.58
C PHE A 64 5.61 4.09 11.68
N GLN A 65 5.82 4.85 12.74
CA GLN A 65 4.86 4.95 13.84
C GLN A 65 4.29 6.36 13.88
N SER A 66 2.99 6.48 13.64
CA SER A 66 2.29 7.73 13.90
C SER A 66 2.27 7.99 15.41
N ARG A 67 2.37 9.26 15.82
CA ARG A 67 2.39 9.63 17.23
C ARG A 67 1.15 9.12 17.97
N GLY A 68 1.37 8.52 19.13
CA GLY A 68 0.29 7.98 19.97
C GLY A 68 -0.23 6.61 19.54
N VAL A 69 0.33 6.00 18.50
CA VAL A 69 -0.02 4.63 18.09
C VAL A 69 1.02 3.65 18.62
N ALA A 70 0.56 2.66 19.39
CA ALA A 70 1.41 1.59 19.90
C ALA A 70 1.97 0.73 18.75
N ALA A 71 3.17 0.18 18.95
CA ALA A 71 3.70 -0.83 18.05
C ALA A 71 2.75 -2.04 17.97
N PRO A 72 2.63 -2.69 16.80
CA PRO A 72 1.88 -3.93 16.70
C PRO A 72 2.46 -4.99 17.64
N VAL A 73 1.59 -5.80 18.23
CA VAL A 73 1.96 -6.93 19.08
C VAL A 73 1.72 -8.25 18.35
N SER A 74 2.30 -9.34 18.85
CA SER A 74 2.00 -10.69 18.36
C SER A 74 2.28 -10.92 16.85
N GLY A 75 3.27 -10.22 16.29
CA GLY A 75 3.66 -10.37 14.88
C GLY A 75 2.66 -9.76 13.88
N GLN A 76 1.75 -8.90 14.34
CA GLN A 76 0.87 -8.16 13.44
C GLN A 76 1.65 -7.21 12.52
N ILE A 77 1.10 -6.97 11.34
CA ILE A 77 1.66 -6.02 10.38
C ILE A 77 1.59 -4.59 10.93
N TYR A 78 2.59 -3.77 10.63
CA TYR A 78 2.56 -2.35 10.94
C TYR A 78 1.41 -1.65 10.20
N PRO A 79 0.64 -0.77 10.86
CA PRO A 79 -0.49 -0.12 10.23
C PRO A 79 -0.11 1.04 9.30
N TYR A 80 1.08 1.64 9.46
CA TYR A 80 1.51 2.81 8.69
C TYR A 80 2.76 2.51 7.87
N TRP A 81 2.67 2.75 6.57
CA TRP A 81 3.74 2.55 5.59
C TRP A 81 3.95 3.82 4.78
N ALA A 82 5.20 4.14 4.45
CA ALA A 82 5.55 5.25 3.58
C ALA A 82 6.53 4.76 2.50
N ALA A 83 6.19 4.97 1.22
CA ALA A 83 7.12 4.80 0.11
C ALA A 83 7.58 6.19 -0.35
N GLY A 84 8.86 6.49 -0.16
CA GLY A 84 9.38 7.80 -0.49
C GLY A 84 10.88 7.98 -0.24
N PRO A 85 11.46 9.08 -0.74
CA PRO A 85 10.83 9.99 -1.70
C PRO A 85 10.65 9.33 -3.07
N LEU A 86 9.50 9.57 -3.70
CA LEU A 86 9.19 9.24 -5.10
C LEU A 86 9.46 10.48 -5.96
N THR A 87 9.51 10.31 -7.28
CA THR A 87 9.76 11.41 -8.23
C THR A 87 8.76 12.57 -8.08
N ASN A 88 7.54 12.26 -7.63
CA ASN A 88 6.41 13.17 -7.56
C ASN A 88 5.76 13.26 -6.16
N GLY A 89 6.43 12.81 -5.10
CA GLY A 89 5.93 12.95 -3.72
C GLY A 89 6.23 11.72 -2.85
N VAL A 90 5.29 11.39 -1.96
CA VAL A 90 5.37 10.23 -1.05
C VAL A 90 4.07 9.46 -1.14
N ALA A 91 4.13 8.13 -1.15
CA ALA A 91 2.95 7.28 -1.01
C ALA A 91 2.79 6.84 0.44
N VAL A 92 1.57 6.96 0.99
CA VAL A 92 1.26 6.53 2.36
C VAL A 92 0.25 5.38 2.29
N GLY A 93 0.54 4.29 3.00
CA GLY A 93 -0.31 3.11 3.11
C GLY A 93 -0.81 2.95 4.54
N LEU A 94 -2.14 2.81 4.69
CA LEU A 94 -2.80 2.53 5.96
C LEU A 94 -3.38 1.11 5.93
N VAL A 95 -2.95 0.25 6.86
CA VAL A 95 -3.30 -1.18 6.87
C VAL A 95 -3.98 -1.58 8.15
N ALA A 96 -5.23 -2.02 8.02
CA ALA A 96 -6.03 -2.54 9.12
C ALA A 96 -5.80 -4.05 9.30
N ALA A 97 -4.92 -4.43 10.23
CA ALA A 97 -4.44 -5.81 10.39
C ALA A 97 -5.49 -6.82 10.89
N SER A 98 -6.50 -6.37 11.64
CA SER A 98 -7.41 -7.24 12.39
C SER A 98 -8.90 -6.95 12.13
N GLY A 99 -9.21 -6.32 10.99
CA GLY A 99 -10.57 -5.94 10.61
C GLY A 99 -10.82 -4.44 10.60
N ALA A 100 -12.07 -4.05 10.36
CA ALA A 100 -12.48 -2.67 10.18
C ALA A 100 -12.10 -1.80 11.40
N GLN A 101 -11.34 -0.75 11.14
CA GLN A 101 -10.88 0.19 12.16
C GLN A 101 -10.60 1.56 11.54
N THR A 102 -10.67 2.61 12.36
CA THR A 102 -10.27 3.95 11.96
C THR A 102 -8.78 4.12 12.21
N LEU A 103 -8.02 4.40 11.15
CA LEU A 103 -6.61 4.78 11.24
C LEU A 103 -6.50 6.28 10.96
N SER A 104 -5.57 6.94 11.65
CA SER A 104 -5.31 8.36 11.46
C SER A 104 -3.82 8.58 11.44
N VAL A 105 -3.35 9.34 10.46
CA VAL A 105 -1.94 9.64 10.25
C VAL A 105 -1.74 11.14 10.30
N ASN A 106 -0.70 11.58 11.00
CA ASN A 106 -0.22 12.94 10.91
C ASN A 106 0.86 13.01 9.84
N PHE A 107 0.71 13.89 8.84
CA PHE A 107 1.70 14.07 7.77
C PHE A 107 3.08 14.51 8.28
N ALA A 108 3.15 15.16 9.45
CA ALA A 108 4.42 15.48 10.09
C ALA A 108 5.20 14.24 10.56
N ASP A 109 4.53 13.09 10.77
CA ASP A 109 5.15 11.83 11.16
C ASP A 109 5.56 10.98 9.93
N VAL A 110 5.13 11.36 8.72
CA VAL A 110 5.46 10.65 7.48
C VAL A 110 6.91 10.99 7.08
N PRO A 111 7.79 9.98 6.90
CA PRO A 111 9.14 10.20 6.41
C PRO A 111 9.16 10.97 5.10
N ASP A 112 10.11 11.90 4.97
CA ASP A 112 10.38 12.71 3.77
C ASP A 112 9.25 13.66 3.31
N LEU A 113 8.13 13.71 4.03
CA LEU A 113 7.03 14.66 3.76
C LEU A 113 7.20 15.93 4.62
N GLY A 114 7.26 15.78 5.95
CA GLY A 114 7.36 16.90 6.88
C GLY A 114 6.04 17.66 7.11
N ALA A 115 6.11 18.72 7.92
CA ALA A 115 4.93 19.52 8.29
C ALA A 115 4.55 20.50 7.16
N GLY A 116 3.29 20.47 6.72
CA GLY A 116 2.79 21.37 5.68
C GLY A 116 1.37 21.04 5.22
N THR A 117 0.87 21.82 4.27
CA THR A 117 -0.39 21.54 3.55
C THR A 117 -0.06 20.82 2.25
N TRP A 118 -0.61 19.63 2.08
CA TRP A 118 -0.31 18.75 0.96
C TRP A 118 -1.57 18.46 0.15
N ASN A 119 -1.43 18.40 -1.17
CA ASN A 119 -2.44 17.84 -2.05
C ASN A 119 -2.28 16.32 -2.06
N TRP A 120 -3.38 15.59 -1.88
CA TRP A 120 -3.37 14.13 -1.84
C TRP A 120 -4.46 13.54 -2.73
N ALA A 121 -4.25 12.29 -3.15
CA ALA A 121 -5.20 11.50 -3.91
C ALA A 121 -5.21 10.08 -3.35
N GLU A 122 -6.39 9.47 -3.30
CA GLU A 122 -6.59 8.06 -2.91
C GLU A 122 -6.70 7.17 -4.15
N TYR A 123 -6.14 5.96 -4.07
CA TYR A 123 -6.06 5.00 -5.17
C TYR A 123 -6.52 3.60 -4.73
#